data_AF-A0A960L4M8-F1
#
_entry.id   AF-A0A960L4M8-F1
#
_cell.length_a   1.000
_cell.length_b   1.000
_cell.length_c   1.000
_cell.angle_alpha   90.00
_cell.angle_beta   90.00
_cell.angle_gamma   90.00
#
_symmetry.space_group_name_H-M   'P 1'
#
loop_
_entity.id
_entity.type
_entity.pdbx_description
1 polymer ?
#
loop_
_entity_poly.entity_id
_entity_poly.type
_entity_poly.pdbx_seq_one_letter_code
_entity_poly.pdbx_strand_id
1 'polypeptide(L)'
;DPETGRWGIGVDEGGVHALEALILARYYMFTQVYFNVTGKVLELHFNEWLRQSGRRWPAEPEAFLAHDDVSTLSDMRRSDSPHALAITARRRYELAYESREHLEPEEKSRIEALLPELKERFGAALLVSNSEKSPHRLGSARVLVRSYDGELEPMEQASHFLRHLGRIDLYRVYAPEERLAEVAGEIQRRLPGG
;
A
#
# COMPACT_ATOMS: atom_id res chain seq x y z
N ASP A 1 -14.47 29.10 -4.19
CA ASP A 1 -14.39 28.57 -5.56
C ASP A 1 -15.42 29.31 -6.42
N PRO A 2 -14.95 30.18 -7.33
CA PRO A 2 -15.82 30.96 -8.22
C PRO A 2 -16.70 30.11 -9.13
N GLU A 3 -16.26 28.90 -9.50
CA GLU A 3 -17.04 28.04 -10.41
C GLU A 3 -18.18 27.31 -9.69
N THR A 4 -17.99 26.93 -8.43
CA THR A 4 -18.97 26.14 -7.67
C THR A 4 -19.72 26.94 -6.61
N GLY A 5 -19.28 28.18 -6.33
CA GLY A 5 -19.81 29.02 -5.26
C GLY A 5 -19.51 28.49 -3.84
N ARG A 6 -18.67 27.45 -3.71
CA ARG A 6 -18.35 26.82 -2.43
C ARG A 6 -17.12 27.43 -1.77
N TRP A 7 -17.15 27.46 -0.44
CA TRP A 7 -15.98 27.75 0.38
C TRP A 7 -14.99 26.57 0.32
N GLY A 8 -13.70 26.88 0.29
CA GLY A 8 -12.63 25.89 0.21
C GLY A 8 -11.32 26.48 0.75
N ILE A 9 -10.33 25.61 0.92
CA ILE A 9 -8.98 25.99 1.31
C ILE A 9 -8.12 26.04 0.05
N GLY A 10 -7.36 27.12 -0.11
CA GLY A 10 -6.40 27.31 -1.19
C GLY A 10 -5.04 27.73 -0.67
N VAL A 11 -4.11 27.96 -1.58
CA VAL A 11 -2.76 28.49 -1.30
C VAL A 11 -2.53 29.76 -2.11
N ASP A 12 -1.74 30.70 -1.60
CA ASP A 12 -1.24 31.79 -2.43
C ASP A 12 -0.11 31.29 -3.34
N GLU A 13 0.17 32.01 -4.43
CA GLU A 13 1.21 31.72 -5.42
C GLU A 13 2.56 31.35 -4.77
N GLY A 14 2.99 32.12 -3.76
CA GLY A 14 4.24 31.86 -3.03
C GLY A 14 4.27 30.54 -2.24
N GLY A 15 3.11 29.90 -2.03
CA GLY A 15 2.96 28.62 -1.34
C GLY A 15 2.94 27.40 -2.27
N VAL A 16 2.96 27.59 -3.60
CA VAL A 16 2.89 26.50 -4.58
C VAL A 16 4.01 25.47 -4.36
N HIS A 17 5.26 25.91 -4.28
CA HIS A 17 6.40 25.01 -4.06
C HIS A 17 6.37 24.31 -2.70
N ALA A 18 5.82 24.96 -1.66
CA ALA A 18 5.66 24.32 -0.36
C ALA A 18 4.64 23.17 -0.43
N LEU A 19 3.55 23.36 -1.18
CA LEU A 19 2.55 22.30 -1.42
C LEU A 19 3.13 21.18 -2.31
N GLU A 20 3.93 21.50 -3.32
CA GLU A 20 4.67 20.50 -4.11
C GLU A 20 5.55 19.64 -3.23
N ALA A 21 6.36 20.26 -2.37
CA ALA A 21 7.23 19.57 -1.43
C ALA A 21 6.46 18.69 -0.44
N LEU A 22 5.31 19.15 0.06
CA LEU A 22 4.44 18.37 0.93
C LEU A 22 3.92 17.10 0.23
N ILE A 23 3.47 17.22 -1.03
CA ILE A 23 2.96 16.09 -1.79
C ILE A 23 4.09 15.10 -2.12
N LEU A 24 5.28 15.61 -2.45
CA LEU A 24 6.48 14.79 -2.62
C LEU A 24 6.85 14.03 -1.35
N ALA A 25 6.86 14.70 -0.20
CA ALA A 25 7.12 14.05 1.08
C ALA A 25 6.08 12.94 1.35
N ARG A 26 4.80 13.21 1.07
CA ARG A 26 3.74 12.20 1.17
C ARG A 26 3.97 11.03 0.21
N TYR A 27 4.39 11.28 -1.02
CA TYR A 27 4.75 10.26 -2.00
C TYR A 27 5.87 9.36 -1.45
N TYR A 28 6.98 9.93 -1.00
CA TYR A 28 8.09 9.16 -0.43
C TYR A 28 7.70 8.37 0.83
N MET A 29 6.81 8.90 1.67
CA MET A 29 6.28 8.15 2.81
C MET A 29 5.51 6.90 2.38
N PHE A 30 4.74 6.97 1.28
CA PHE A 30 4.09 5.78 0.74
C PHE A 30 5.10 4.78 0.21
N THR A 31 6.03 5.21 -0.63
CA THR A 31 6.92 4.30 -1.36
C THR A 31 7.98 3.67 -0.45
N GLN A 32 8.53 4.44 0.50
CA GLN A 32 9.64 4.00 1.34
C GLN A 32 9.21 3.38 2.69
N VAL A 33 8.12 3.86 3.27
CA VAL A 33 7.70 3.48 4.63
C VAL A 33 6.43 2.63 4.60
N TYR A 34 5.31 3.18 4.14
CA TYR A 34 4.01 2.49 4.22
C TYR A 34 3.94 1.26 3.34
N PHE A 35 4.57 1.30 2.17
CA PHE A 35 4.68 0.18 1.24
C PHE A 35 6.06 -0.47 1.31
N ASN A 36 6.74 -0.40 2.45
CA ASN A 36 7.96 -1.14 2.65
C ASN A 36 7.72 -2.65 2.52
N VAL A 37 8.58 -3.34 1.78
CA VAL A 37 8.51 -4.79 1.51
C VAL A 37 8.39 -5.63 2.79
N THR A 38 9.17 -5.30 3.82
CA THR A 38 9.17 -6.04 5.09
C THR A 38 7.92 -5.71 5.91
N GLY A 39 7.52 -4.44 5.95
CA GLY A 39 6.30 -4.03 6.66
C GLY A 39 5.05 -4.70 6.09
N LYS A 40 4.91 -4.71 4.76
CA LYS A 40 3.76 -5.32 4.08
C LYS A 40 3.66 -6.82 4.31
N VAL A 41 4.76 -7.58 4.24
CA VAL A 41 4.67 -9.03 4.48
C VAL A 41 4.33 -9.35 5.93
N LEU A 42 4.81 -8.56 6.89
CA LEU A 42 4.44 -8.74 8.31
C LEU A 42 2.96 -8.42 8.56
N GLU A 43 2.40 -7.39 7.91
CA GLU A 43 0.97 -7.11 7.95
C GLU A 43 0.13 -8.28 7.38
N LEU A 44 0.57 -8.86 6.25
CA LEU A 44 -0.11 -10.03 5.67
C LEU A 44 -0.06 -11.24 6.59
N HIS A 45 1.09 -11.52 7.21
CA HIS A 45 1.18 -12.58 8.23
C HIS A 45 0.25 -12.28 9.41
N PHE A 46 0.21 -11.03 9.90
CA PHE A 46 -0.67 -10.68 11.02
C PHE A 46 -2.14 -10.95 10.68
N ASN A 47 -2.58 -10.52 9.49
CA ASN A 47 -3.95 -10.74 9.02
C ASN A 47 -4.28 -12.23 8.90
N GLU A 48 -3.37 -13.03 8.35
CA GLU A 48 -3.57 -14.47 8.21
C GLU A 48 -3.59 -15.18 9.57
N TRP A 49 -2.75 -14.77 10.52
CA TRP A 49 -2.81 -15.26 11.89
C TRP A 49 -4.15 -14.93 12.56
N LEU A 50 -4.63 -13.69 12.46
CA LEU A 50 -5.94 -13.28 13.00
C LEU A 50 -7.08 -14.12 12.40
N ARG A 51 -7.00 -14.43 11.10
CA ARG A 51 -7.99 -15.27 10.40
C ARG A 51 -7.94 -16.71 10.92
N GLN A 52 -6.74 -17.29 11.03
CA GLN A 52 -6.54 -18.65 11.54
C GLN A 52 -6.95 -18.80 13.00
N SER A 53 -6.67 -17.79 13.83
CA SER A 53 -7.06 -17.77 15.24
C SER A 53 -8.56 -17.50 15.43
N GLY A 54 -9.30 -17.23 14.36
CA GLY A 54 -10.71 -16.86 14.42
C GLY A 54 -10.97 -15.60 15.24
N ARG A 55 -10.01 -14.65 15.30
CA ARG A 55 -10.15 -13.44 16.14
C ARG A 55 -11.42 -12.69 15.75
N ARG A 56 -12.16 -12.26 16.78
CA ARG A 56 -13.32 -11.39 16.69
C ARG A 56 -13.14 -10.27 17.70
N TRP A 57 -13.56 -9.08 17.32
CA TRP A 57 -13.50 -7.91 18.20
C TRP A 57 -14.83 -7.78 18.93
N PRO A 58 -14.83 -7.64 20.27
CA PRO A 58 -16.05 -7.45 21.02
C PRO A 58 -16.69 -6.10 20.67
N ALA A 59 -18.01 -6.06 20.64
CA ALA A 59 -18.78 -4.82 20.41
C ALA A 59 -18.87 -3.95 21.68
N GLU A 60 -18.64 -4.56 22.85
CA GLU A 60 -18.61 -3.86 24.12
C GLU A 60 -17.27 -3.10 24.25
N PRO A 61 -17.29 -1.77 24.47
CA PRO A 61 -16.09 -0.94 24.40
C PRO A 61 -14.99 -1.35 25.40
N GLU A 62 -15.35 -1.66 26.63
CA GLU A 62 -14.42 -2.00 27.71
C GLU A 62 -13.67 -3.31 27.40
N ALA A 63 -14.36 -4.29 26.83
CA ALA A 63 -13.78 -5.53 26.31
C ALA A 63 -12.91 -5.28 25.08
N PHE A 64 -13.28 -4.33 24.20
CA PHE A 64 -12.45 -3.98 23.05
C PHE A 64 -11.14 -3.33 23.49
N LEU A 65 -11.22 -2.41 24.46
CA LEU A 65 -10.07 -1.70 25.03
C LEU A 65 -9.13 -2.62 25.83
N ALA A 66 -9.59 -3.80 26.24
CA ALA A 66 -8.72 -4.82 26.83
C ALA A 66 -7.80 -5.49 25.80
N HIS A 67 -8.02 -5.28 24.50
CA HIS A 67 -7.13 -5.72 23.44
C HIS A 67 -6.15 -4.62 23.04
N ASP A 68 -4.88 -4.99 23.04
CA ASP A 68 -3.76 -4.12 22.69
C ASP A 68 -2.63 -4.95 22.04
N ASP A 69 -1.51 -4.29 21.75
CA ASP A 69 -0.35 -4.94 21.15
C ASP A 69 0.25 -5.99 22.10
N VAL A 70 0.23 -5.76 23.42
CA VAL A 70 0.85 -6.66 24.40
C VAL A 70 0.09 -7.97 24.53
N SER A 71 -1.23 -7.89 24.69
CA SER A 71 -2.14 -9.03 24.73
C SER A 71 -2.11 -9.81 23.43
N THR A 72 -2.13 -9.12 22.29
CA THR A 72 -2.04 -9.74 20.96
C THR A 72 -0.70 -10.45 20.76
N LEU A 73 0.43 -9.81 21.07
CA LEU A 73 1.74 -10.45 20.99
C LEU A 73 1.88 -11.61 21.97
N SER A 74 1.26 -11.53 23.15
CA SER A 74 1.25 -12.63 24.11
C SER A 74 0.49 -13.84 23.59
N ASP A 75 -0.64 -13.65 22.92
CA ASP A 75 -1.37 -14.73 22.26
C ASP A 75 -0.55 -15.34 21.12
N MET A 76 0.09 -14.51 20.30
CA MET A 76 0.94 -14.97 19.20
C MET A 76 2.14 -15.81 19.68
N ARG A 77 2.76 -15.44 20.81
CA ARG A 77 3.87 -16.21 21.39
C ARG A 77 3.49 -17.62 21.85
N ARG A 78 2.19 -17.89 22.05
CA ARG A 78 1.66 -19.21 22.39
C ARG A 78 1.19 -19.99 21.16
N SER A 79 1.35 -19.44 19.96
CA SER A 79 0.91 -20.03 18.71
C SER A 79 2.10 -20.56 17.91
N ASP A 80 2.00 -21.80 17.46
CA ASP A 80 2.98 -22.40 16.53
C ASP A 80 2.69 -22.06 15.06
N SER A 81 1.71 -21.18 14.78
CA SER A 81 1.41 -20.76 13.42
C SER A 81 2.63 -20.07 12.80
N PRO A 82 3.01 -20.41 11.56
CA PRO A 82 4.11 -19.74 10.86
C PRO A 82 3.87 -18.23 10.75
N HIS A 83 2.61 -17.79 10.73
CA HIS A 83 2.25 -16.38 10.69
C HIS A 83 2.47 -15.66 12.02
N ALA A 84 2.29 -16.34 13.16
CA ALA A 84 2.69 -15.79 14.45
C ALA A 84 4.23 -15.68 14.56
N LEU A 85 4.93 -16.74 14.16
CA LEU A 85 6.41 -16.81 14.18
C LEU A 85 7.07 -15.79 13.24
N ALA A 86 6.40 -15.42 12.15
CA ALA A 86 6.84 -14.34 11.27
C ALA A 86 7.02 -13.01 12.01
N ILE A 87 6.20 -12.75 13.03
CA ILE A 87 6.21 -11.49 13.79
C ILE A 87 7.01 -11.65 15.08
N THR A 88 6.79 -12.72 15.85
CA THR A 88 7.44 -12.93 17.16
C THR A 88 8.90 -13.36 17.05
N ALA A 89 9.27 -14.06 15.97
CA ALA A 89 10.61 -14.59 15.74
C ALA A 89 11.24 -14.11 14.42
N ARG A 90 10.59 -13.17 13.72
CA ARG A 90 11.03 -12.62 12.42
C ARG A 90 11.23 -13.66 11.31
N ARG A 91 10.53 -14.81 11.40
CA ARG A 91 10.54 -15.90 10.39
C ARG A 91 9.48 -15.67 9.31
N ARG A 92 9.56 -14.54 8.62
CA ARG A 92 8.59 -14.12 7.59
C ARG A 92 8.87 -14.79 6.25
N TYR A 93 7.88 -14.79 5.37
CA TYR A 93 8.09 -15.15 3.97
C TYR A 93 8.95 -14.10 3.25
N GLU A 94 9.70 -14.55 2.25
CA GLU A 94 10.62 -13.71 1.48
C GLU A 94 9.99 -13.30 0.14
N LEU A 95 10.52 -12.23 -0.45
CA LEU A 95 10.01 -11.64 -1.69
C LEU A 95 10.35 -12.54 -2.89
N ALA A 96 9.33 -13.10 -3.53
CA ALA A 96 9.47 -13.90 -4.74
C ALA A 96 9.35 -13.06 -6.02
N TYR A 97 8.55 -11.99 -5.97
CA TYR A 97 8.33 -11.09 -7.09
C TYR A 97 7.87 -9.72 -6.59
N GLU A 98 8.36 -8.68 -7.26
CA GLU A 98 7.93 -7.29 -7.11
C GLU A 98 7.75 -6.71 -8.51
N SER A 99 6.63 -6.03 -8.76
CA SER A 99 6.43 -5.28 -9.99
C SER A 99 7.10 -3.91 -9.93
N ARG A 100 7.01 -3.13 -11.00
CA ARG A 100 7.31 -1.69 -10.93
C ARG A 100 6.33 -0.99 -9.99
N GLU A 101 6.76 0.16 -9.45
CA GLU A 101 5.98 0.98 -8.52
C GLU A 101 4.77 1.67 -9.17
N HIS A 102 4.85 1.90 -10.48
CA HIS A 102 3.79 2.47 -11.30
C HIS A 102 3.41 1.45 -12.36
N LEU A 103 2.49 0.54 -12.01
CA LEU A 103 1.99 -0.45 -12.94
C LEU A 103 1.10 0.14 -14.03
N GLU A 104 1.37 -0.28 -15.25
CA GLU A 104 0.45 -0.06 -16.37
C GLU A 104 -0.77 -1.00 -16.26
N PRO A 105 -1.97 -0.57 -16.69
CA PRO A 105 -3.20 -1.37 -16.58
C PRO A 105 -3.09 -2.78 -17.19
N GLU A 106 -2.39 -2.92 -18.31
CA GLU A 106 -2.19 -4.20 -19.00
C GLU A 106 -1.26 -5.13 -18.22
N GLU A 107 -0.24 -4.58 -17.54
CA GLU A 107 0.64 -5.37 -16.67
C GLU A 107 -0.11 -5.81 -15.41
N LYS A 108 -0.87 -4.90 -14.79
CA LYS A 108 -1.75 -5.22 -13.66
C LYS A 108 -2.70 -6.37 -13.98
N SER A 109 -3.38 -6.29 -15.12
CA SER A 109 -4.32 -7.33 -15.56
C SER A 109 -3.64 -8.69 -15.74
N ARG A 110 -2.42 -8.72 -16.29
CA ARG A 110 -1.63 -9.95 -16.45
C ARG A 110 -1.22 -10.56 -15.11
N ILE A 111 -0.80 -9.73 -14.15
CA ILE A 111 -0.48 -10.18 -12.79
C ILE A 111 -1.73 -10.75 -12.14
N GLU A 112 -2.85 -10.04 -12.16
CA GLU A 112 -4.11 -10.45 -11.55
C GLU A 112 -4.66 -11.76 -12.12
N ALA A 113 -4.52 -11.99 -13.42
CA ALA A 113 -4.88 -13.25 -14.07
C ALA A 113 -4.03 -14.44 -13.59
N LEU A 114 -2.75 -14.18 -13.25
CA LEU A 114 -1.81 -15.20 -12.79
C LEU A 114 -2.03 -15.59 -11.31
N LEU A 115 -2.52 -14.67 -10.48
CA LEU A 115 -2.63 -14.88 -9.02
C LEU A 115 -3.50 -16.10 -8.61
N PRO A 116 -4.68 -16.36 -9.21
CA PRO A 116 -5.47 -17.55 -8.89
C PRO A 116 -4.72 -18.85 -9.16
N GLU A 117 -4.00 -18.95 -10.28
CA GLU A 117 -3.25 -20.14 -10.66
C GLU A 117 -2.06 -20.39 -9.72
N LEU A 118 -1.37 -19.32 -9.31
CA LEU A 118 -0.32 -19.42 -8.28
C LEU A 118 -0.91 -19.89 -6.94
N LYS A 119 -2.05 -19.34 -6.52
CA LYS A 119 -2.73 -19.75 -5.29
C LYS A 119 -3.20 -21.20 -5.35
N GLU A 120 -3.68 -21.68 -6.50
CA GLU A 120 -4.09 -23.07 -6.67
C GLU A 120 -2.88 -24.02 -6.56
N ARG A 121 -1.76 -23.66 -7.21
CA ARG A 121 -0.56 -24.50 -7.23
C ARG A 121 0.22 -24.52 -5.91
N PHE A 122 0.37 -23.36 -5.28
CA PHE A 122 1.23 -23.18 -4.09
C PHE A 122 0.43 -23.05 -2.79
N GLY A 123 -0.89 -22.91 -2.86
CA GLY A 123 -1.79 -22.90 -1.71
C GLY A 123 -1.59 -21.71 -0.76
N ALA A 124 -1.93 -21.93 0.51
CA ALA A 124 -1.81 -20.96 1.60
C ALA A 124 -0.36 -20.52 1.92
N ALA A 125 0.63 -21.09 1.23
CA ALA A 125 2.03 -20.68 1.34
C ALA A 125 2.34 -19.36 0.60
N LEU A 126 1.40 -18.80 -0.17
CA LEU A 126 1.59 -17.51 -0.83
C LEU A 126 0.90 -16.37 -0.10
N LEU A 127 1.65 -15.30 0.12
CA LEU A 127 1.10 -14.00 0.52
C LEU A 127 1.25 -13.02 -0.64
N VAL A 128 0.18 -12.29 -0.95
CA VAL A 128 0.14 -11.35 -2.07
C VAL A 128 -0.30 -9.99 -1.55
N SER A 129 0.42 -8.94 -1.94
CA SER A 129 0.03 -7.56 -1.70
C SER A 129 -0.13 -6.82 -3.02
N ASN A 130 -1.24 -6.10 -3.14
CA ASN A 130 -1.34 -4.93 -4.01
C ASN A 130 -1.29 -3.69 -3.10
N SER A 131 -0.31 -2.82 -3.33
CA SER A 131 -0.15 -1.56 -2.60
C SER A 131 -0.45 -0.42 -3.55
N GLU A 132 -1.57 0.27 -3.34
CA GLU A 132 -2.05 1.32 -4.23
C GLU A 132 -2.33 2.63 -3.50
N LYS A 133 -1.85 3.75 -4.07
CA LYS A 133 -2.19 5.09 -3.58
C LYS A 133 -2.01 6.17 -4.64
N SER A 134 -2.99 7.06 -4.74
CA SER A 134 -2.78 8.36 -5.38
C SER A 134 -2.00 9.31 -4.43
N PRO A 135 -0.83 9.84 -4.85
CA PRO A 135 -0.02 10.75 -4.03
C PRO A 135 -0.71 12.07 -3.73
N HIS A 136 -1.71 12.43 -4.53
CA HIS A 136 -2.63 13.51 -4.25
C HIS A 136 -4.01 13.20 -4.87
N ARG A 137 -5.00 14.05 -4.59
CA ARG A 137 -6.33 14.01 -5.20
C ARG A 137 -6.77 15.41 -5.63
N LEU A 138 -5.83 16.19 -6.15
CA LEU A 138 -6.01 17.64 -6.35
C LEU A 138 -7.17 17.96 -7.30
N GLY A 139 -7.38 17.18 -8.37
CA GLY A 139 -8.53 17.35 -9.25
C GLY A 139 -9.87 17.20 -8.54
N SER A 140 -10.03 16.19 -7.69
CA SER A 140 -11.27 16.02 -6.90
C SER A 140 -11.39 17.00 -5.72
N ALA A 141 -10.26 17.39 -5.13
CA ALA A 141 -10.23 18.29 -3.99
C ALA A 141 -10.33 19.78 -4.40
N ARG A 142 -10.11 20.07 -5.69
CA ARG A 142 -10.12 21.42 -6.28
C ARG A 142 -9.37 22.45 -5.44
N VAL A 143 -8.14 22.13 -5.05
CA VAL A 143 -7.27 23.09 -4.36
C VAL A 143 -6.96 24.23 -5.32
N LEU A 144 -7.30 25.46 -4.92
CA LEU A 144 -7.08 26.66 -5.72
C LEU A 144 -5.79 27.36 -5.31
N VAL A 145 -5.11 27.94 -6.29
CA VAL A 145 -3.98 28.84 -6.13
C VAL A 145 -4.46 30.25 -6.41
N ARG A 146 -4.12 31.19 -5.52
CA ARG A 146 -4.32 32.62 -5.75
C ARG A 146 -3.06 33.23 -6.30
N SER A 147 -3.10 33.66 -7.57
CA SER A 147 -1.98 34.33 -8.22
C SER A 147 -1.71 35.71 -7.61
N TYR A 148 -0.56 36.30 -7.92
CA TYR A 148 -0.21 37.65 -7.46
C TYR A 148 -1.20 38.73 -7.94
N ASP A 149 -1.83 38.51 -9.11
CA ASP A 149 -2.85 39.41 -9.66
C ASP A 149 -4.24 39.18 -9.04
N GLY A 150 -4.36 38.21 -8.13
CA GLY A 150 -5.57 37.90 -7.39
C GLY A 150 -6.51 36.91 -8.08
N GLU A 151 -6.16 36.44 -9.27
CA GLU A 151 -6.89 35.40 -10.00
C GLU A 151 -6.77 34.05 -9.28
N LEU A 152 -7.79 33.20 -9.46
CA LEU A 152 -7.82 31.87 -8.88
C LEU A 152 -7.72 30.81 -9.98
N GLU A 153 -6.75 29.92 -9.87
CA GLU A 153 -6.61 28.78 -10.77
C GLU A 153 -6.47 27.45 -9.99
N PRO A 154 -6.85 26.30 -10.58
CA PRO A 154 -6.61 25.00 -9.96
C PRO A 154 -5.13 24.70 -9.80
N MET A 155 -4.74 24.05 -8.69
CA MET A 155 -3.35 23.65 -8.42
C MET A 155 -2.73 22.78 -9.52
N GLU A 156 -3.54 21.97 -10.21
CA GLU A 156 -3.07 21.13 -11.33
C GLU A 156 -2.61 21.98 -12.53
N GLN A 157 -3.17 23.19 -12.69
CA GLN A 157 -2.76 24.15 -13.71
C GLN A 157 -1.50 24.89 -13.27
N ALA A 158 -1.47 25.37 -12.02
CA ALA A 158 -0.32 26.07 -11.44
C ALA A 158 0.95 25.21 -11.30
N SER A 159 0.82 23.89 -11.08
CA SER A 159 1.97 22.97 -10.95
C SER A 159 1.97 21.89 -12.03
N HIS A 160 2.91 22.01 -12.98
CA HIS A 160 3.18 20.96 -13.96
C HIS A 160 3.71 19.68 -13.31
N PHE A 161 4.51 19.81 -12.24
CA PHE A 161 5.10 18.69 -11.52
C PHE A 161 4.02 17.77 -10.92
N LEU A 162 3.09 18.34 -10.16
CA LEU A 162 2.04 17.56 -9.49
C LEU A 162 1.09 16.88 -10.46
N ARG A 163 0.82 17.54 -11.59
CA ARG A 163 0.00 17.00 -12.67
C ARG A 163 0.51 15.66 -13.22
N HIS A 164 1.83 15.48 -13.24
CA HIS A 164 2.48 14.29 -13.76
C HIS A 164 2.84 13.25 -12.68
N LEU A 165 2.61 13.57 -11.40
CA LEU A 165 2.87 12.64 -10.32
C LEU A 165 1.81 11.53 -10.31
N GLY A 166 2.17 10.39 -10.90
CA GLY A 166 1.30 9.24 -11.11
C GLY A 166 0.88 8.52 -9.83
N ARG A 167 -0.14 7.66 -9.98
CA ARG A 167 -0.59 6.76 -8.93
C ARG A 167 0.48 5.70 -8.65
N ILE A 168 0.76 5.44 -7.37
CA ILE A 168 1.51 4.27 -6.94
C ILE A 168 0.60 3.05 -7.05
N ASP A 169 1.03 2.01 -7.74
CA ASP A 169 0.33 0.73 -7.86
C ASP A 169 1.39 -0.38 -8.04
N LEU A 170 1.59 -1.16 -6.99
CA LEU A 170 2.70 -2.09 -6.84
C LEU A 170 2.20 -3.45 -6.37
N TYR A 171 2.55 -4.52 -7.10
CA TYR A 171 2.29 -5.90 -6.70
C TYR A 171 3.53 -6.55 -6.11
N ARG A 172 3.32 -7.35 -5.07
CA ARG A 172 4.33 -8.23 -4.49
C ARG A 172 3.77 -9.61 -4.19
N VAL A 173 4.59 -10.63 -4.45
CA VAL A 173 4.32 -12.01 -4.08
C VAL A 173 5.42 -12.47 -3.14
N TYR A 174 5.03 -13.05 -2.00
CA TYR A 174 5.93 -13.60 -1.00
C TYR A 174 5.69 -15.09 -0.83
N ALA A 175 6.76 -15.82 -0.59
CA ALA A 175 6.76 -17.28 -0.41
C ALA A 175 7.70 -17.68 0.73
N PRO A 176 7.46 -18.84 1.38
CA PRO A 176 8.42 -19.41 2.30
C PRO A 176 9.70 -19.83 1.57
N GLU A 177 10.81 -19.87 2.30
CA GLU A 177 12.15 -20.12 1.75
C GLU A 177 12.21 -21.39 0.89
N GLU A 178 11.57 -22.47 1.34
CA GLU A 178 11.53 -23.76 0.64
C GLU A 178 10.80 -23.74 -0.71
N ARG A 179 9.96 -22.73 -0.98
CA ARG A 179 9.22 -22.56 -2.24
C ARG A 179 9.65 -21.33 -3.04
N LEU A 180 10.54 -20.50 -2.51
CA LEU A 180 10.89 -19.21 -3.09
C LEU A 180 11.35 -19.31 -4.54
N ALA A 181 12.31 -20.20 -4.81
CA ALA A 181 12.85 -20.38 -6.16
C ALA A 181 11.81 -20.93 -7.16
N GLU A 182 10.93 -21.82 -6.70
CA GLU A 182 9.88 -22.41 -7.53
C GLU A 182 8.83 -21.36 -7.92
N VAL A 183 8.39 -20.55 -6.95
CA VAL A 183 7.42 -19.47 -7.16
C VAL A 183 8.01 -18.39 -8.06
N ALA A 184 9.22 -17.91 -7.77
CA ALA A 184 9.89 -16.89 -8.57
C ALA A 184 10.08 -17.35 -10.03
N GLY A 185 10.54 -18.59 -10.24
CA GLY A 185 10.73 -19.16 -11.57
C GLY A 185 9.43 -19.41 -12.34
N GLU A 186 8.31 -19.66 -11.64
CA GLU A 186 6.99 -19.74 -12.27
C GLU A 186 6.49 -18.37 -12.73
N ILE A 187 6.66 -17.34 -11.90
CA ILE A 187 6.27 -15.97 -12.23
C ILE A 187 7.11 -15.44 -13.40
N GLN A 188 8.44 -15.61 -13.35
CA GLN A 188 9.36 -15.11 -14.36
C GLN A 188 9.09 -15.69 -15.76
N ARG A 189 8.67 -16.96 -15.85
CA ARG A 189 8.32 -17.60 -17.13
C ARG A 189 7.07 -16.99 -17.78
N ARG A 190 6.16 -16.43 -16.98
CA ARG A 190 4.87 -15.91 -17.44
C ARG A 190 4.82 -14.39 -17.52
N LEU A 191 5.67 -13.71 -16.76
CA LEU A 191 5.87 -12.27 -16.77
C LEU A 191 7.35 -11.94 -17.04
N PRO A 192 7.87 -12.24 -18.25
CA PRO A 192 9.24 -11.88 -18.59
C PRO A 192 9.33 -10.35 -18.72
N GLY A 193 9.99 -9.70 -17.75
CA GLY A 193 10.23 -8.25 -17.79
C GLY A 193 10.02 -7.47 -16.49
N GLY A 194 9.88 -8.16 -15.35
CA GLY A 194 10.02 -7.53 -14.03
C GLY A 194 11.42 -6.96 -13.83
#